data_AF-A0AAW4DLB3-F1
#
_entry.id   AF-A0AAW4DLB3-F1
#
_cell.length_a   1.000
_cell.length_b   1.000
_cell.length_c   1.000
_cell.angle_alpha   90.00
_cell.angle_beta   90.00
_cell.angle_gamma   90.00
#
_symmetry.space_group_name_H-M   'P 1'
#
loop_
_entity.id
_entity.type
_entity.pdbx_description
1 polymer ?
#
loop_
_entity_poly.entity_id
_entity_poly.type
_entity_poly.pdbx_seq_one_letter_code
_entity_poly.pdbx_strand_id
1 'polypeptide(L)'
;MLSKKMVKVVSVVVASMGLMSVGASVSQAASFEAPKLGTVQVMPTDPSIKKGDKIFVTVKDTKNQKVNVLNAQGHKTTQKVSIGSTYTAKDVKKADGKKIVKINKSQWLNVKDVVKD
;
A
#
# COMPACT_ATOMS: atom_id res chain seq x y z
N MET A 1 -18.90 -7.58 -50.04
CA MET A 1 -18.24 -6.75 -51.06
C MET A 1 -16.73 -6.86 -50.89
N LEU A 2 -16.05 -7.59 -51.77
CA LEU A 2 -14.59 -7.65 -51.87
C LEU A 2 -14.11 -6.42 -52.66
N SER A 3 -13.28 -5.57 -52.06
CA SER A 3 -12.54 -4.56 -52.83
C SER A 3 -11.13 -5.07 -53.13
N LYS A 4 -10.97 -5.55 -54.37
CA LYS A 4 -9.67 -5.61 -55.06
C LYS A 4 -9.32 -4.20 -55.51
N LYS A 5 -8.19 -3.64 -55.08
CA LYS A 5 -7.46 -2.64 -55.87
C LYS A 5 -5.95 -2.86 -55.75
N MET A 6 -5.36 -3.06 -56.91
CA MET A 6 -3.95 -3.30 -57.16
C MET A 6 -3.16 -1.98 -57.18
N VAL A 7 -2.02 -2.01 -56.49
CA VAL A 7 -0.68 -1.53 -56.89
C VAL A 7 -0.55 -0.19 -57.63
N LYS A 8 0.24 0.72 -57.05
CA LYS A 8 1.24 1.47 -57.82
C LYS A 8 2.53 1.63 -57.02
N VAL A 9 3.51 0.80 -57.35
CA VAL A 9 4.92 0.96 -56.99
C VAL A 9 5.41 2.27 -57.58
N VAL A 10 5.92 3.16 -56.73
CA VAL A 10 6.75 4.28 -57.18
C VAL A 10 8.08 4.13 -56.46
N SER A 11 9.02 3.55 -57.21
CA SER A 11 10.45 3.58 -56.95
C SER A 11 10.93 5.02 -57.06
N VAL A 12 11.50 5.55 -55.98
CA VAL A 12 12.44 6.67 -56.06
C VAL A 12 13.68 6.27 -55.28
N VAL A 13 14.67 5.77 -56.00
CA VAL A 13 16.05 5.71 -55.53
C VAL A 13 16.66 7.08 -55.81
N VAL A 14 17.07 7.79 -54.76
CA VAL A 14 18.00 8.92 -54.89
C VAL A 14 19.10 8.79 -53.85
N ALA A 15 20.28 8.47 -54.39
CA ALA A 15 21.64 8.82 -54.00
C ALA A 15 21.97 8.95 -52.50
N SER A 16 22.68 7.94 -52.00
CA SER A 16 23.68 8.09 -50.95
C SER A 16 24.62 9.26 -51.25
N MET A 17 24.73 10.22 -50.34
CA MET A 17 25.93 11.02 -50.09
C MET A 17 25.68 11.93 -48.88
N GLY A 18 26.51 11.77 -47.84
CA GLY A 18 26.59 12.73 -46.74
C GLY A 18 26.72 12.09 -45.37
N LEU A 19 27.94 11.63 -45.03
CA LEU A 19 28.37 11.51 -43.64
C LEU A 19 28.24 12.89 -42.97
N MET A 20 27.25 13.07 -42.12
CA MET A 20 27.33 14.02 -41.02
C MET A 20 26.72 13.37 -39.78
N SER A 21 27.62 12.80 -39.01
CA SER A 21 27.47 12.51 -37.59
C SER A 21 26.96 13.76 -36.85
N VAL A 22 25.66 13.85 -36.65
CA VAL A 22 25.06 14.73 -35.64
C VAL A 22 24.41 13.79 -34.64
N GLY A 23 24.95 13.83 -33.42
CA GLY A 23 24.69 12.86 -32.36
C GLY A 23 23.22 12.50 -32.26
N ALA A 24 22.93 11.23 -32.55
CA ALA A 24 21.76 10.59 -31.97
C ALA A 24 21.99 10.58 -30.46
N SER A 25 21.47 11.58 -29.77
CA SER A 25 21.06 11.41 -28.39
C SER A 25 20.00 10.32 -28.41
N VAL A 26 20.44 9.06 -28.36
CA VAL A 26 19.58 7.97 -27.92
C VAL A 26 19.18 8.36 -26.51
N SER A 27 18.03 9.01 -26.38
CA SER A 27 17.35 9.16 -25.10
C SER A 27 17.06 7.75 -24.64
N GLN A 28 17.98 7.21 -23.86
CA GLN A 28 17.81 5.98 -23.11
C GLN A 28 16.54 6.21 -22.30
N ALA A 29 15.47 5.49 -22.62
CA ALA A 29 14.30 5.47 -21.77
C ALA A 29 14.80 4.99 -20.41
N ALA A 30 14.90 5.93 -19.46
CA ALA A 30 15.29 5.64 -18.11
C ALA A 30 14.33 4.56 -17.63
N SER A 31 14.83 3.34 -17.47
CA SER A 31 14.03 2.28 -16.88
C SER A 31 13.68 2.79 -15.49
N PHE A 32 12.39 3.03 -15.26
CA PHE A 32 11.91 3.37 -13.95
C PHE A 32 12.19 2.14 -13.08
N GLU A 33 13.27 2.17 -12.31
CA GLU A 33 13.36 1.32 -11.14
C GLU A 33 12.12 1.67 -10.31
N ALA A 34 11.18 0.73 -10.22
CA ALA A 34 10.06 0.87 -9.31
C ALA A 34 10.63 1.23 -7.92
N PRO A 35 10.16 2.30 -7.26
CA PRO A 35 10.69 2.70 -5.97
C PRO A 35 10.71 1.47 -5.06
N LYS A 36 11.92 1.10 -4.62
CA LYS A 36 12.12 -0.02 -3.71
C LYS A 36 11.33 0.35 -2.46
N LEU A 37 10.20 -0.33 -2.23
CA LEU A 37 9.38 -0.12 -1.03
C LEU A 37 10.33 -0.20 0.16
N GLY A 38 10.45 0.91 0.90
CA GLY A 38 11.38 1.02 2.01
C GLY A 38 11.27 -0.20 2.92
N THR A 39 12.42 -0.70 3.39
CA THR A 39 12.51 -1.86 4.28
C THR A 39 11.42 -1.78 5.32
N VAL A 40 10.55 -2.80 5.35
CA VAL A 40 9.48 -2.94 6.35
C VAL A 40 10.11 -2.76 7.73
N GLN A 41 9.86 -1.62 8.38
CA GLN A 41 10.29 -1.42 9.75
C GLN A 41 9.59 -2.49 10.58
N VAL A 42 10.38 -3.40 11.15
CA VAL A 42 9.89 -4.39 12.10
C VAL A 42 9.50 -3.62 13.35
N MET A 43 8.22 -3.24 13.43
CA MET A 43 7.69 -2.55 14.60
C MET A 43 7.81 -3.47 15.83
N PRO A 44 8.06 -2.90 17.03
CA PRO A 44 8.17 -3.67 18.26
C PRO A 44 6.97 -4.62 18.42
N THR A 45 7.24 -5.90 18.68
CA THR A 45 6.22 -6.95 18.80
C THR A 45 5.30 -6.80 20.02
N ASP A 46 5.54 -5.83 20.89
CA ASP A 46 4.64 -5.36 21.94
C ASP A 46 4.64 -3.83 21.95
N PRO A 47 3.80 -3.17 21.14
CA PRO A 47 3.74 -1.72 21.13
C PRO A 47 3.25 -1.24 22.50
N SER A 48 4.07 -0.44 23.18
CA SER A 48 3.76 0.16 24.49
C SER A 48 2.77 1.30 24.30
N ILE A 49 1.55 0.97 23.85
CA ILE A 49 0.47 1.92 23.63
C ILE A 49 -0.05 2.39 25.00
N LYS A 50 -0.10 3.70 25.18
CA LYS A 50 -0.66 4.37 26.35
C LYS A 50 -1.88 5.19 25.95
N LYS A 51 -2.69 5.56 26.94
CA LYS A 51 -3.79 6.50 26.74
C LYS A 51 -3.24 7.83 26.20
N GLY A 52 -3.90 8.37 25.17
CA GLY A 52 -3.49 9.58 24.47
C GLY A 52 -2.60 9.34 23.26
N ASP A 53 -2.01 8.15 23.10
CA ASP A 53 -1.21 7.84 21.92
C ASP A 53 -2.07 7.84 20.65
N LYS A 54 -1.53 8.41 19.57
CA LYS A 54 -2.04 8.16 18.23
C LYS A 54 -1.59 6.78 17.79
N ILE A 55 -2.54 6.04 17.22
CA ILE A 55 -2.33 4.68 16.78
C ILE A 55 -2.88 4.49 15.37
N PHE A 56 -2.21 3.66 14.60
CA PHE A 56 -2.66 3.23 13.28
C PHE A 56 -3.06 1.77 13.31
N VAL A 57 -4.16 1.46 12.64
CA VAL A 57 -4.61 0.08 12.45
C VAL A 57 -3.75 -0.61 11.41
N THR A 58 -3.10 -1.69 11.81
CA THR A 58 -2.25 -2.53 10.96
C THR A 58 -2.81 -3.95 10.90
N VAL A 59 -2.79 -4.57 9.71
CA VAL A 59 -3.26 -5.93 9.53
C VAL A 59 -2.10 -6.79 9.03
N LYS A 60 -1.95 -8.01 9.57
CA LYS A 60 -1.02 -9.02 9.04
C LYS A 60 -1.61 -9.81 7.86
N ASP A 61 -2.94 -9.91 7.79
CA ASP A 61 -3.68 -10.57 6.71
C ASP A 61 -3.88 -9.64 5.50
N THR A 62 -3.09 -9.86 4.45
CA THR A 62 -3.13 -9.09 3.19
C THR A 62 -4.37 -9.38 2.33
N LYS A 63 -5.14 -10.44 2.62
CA LYS A 63 -6.34 -10.79 1.85
C LYS A 63 -7.58 -10.07 2.35
N ASN A 64 -7.64 -9.79 3.65
CA ASN A 64 -8.71 -9.04 4.29
C ASN A 64 -8.14 -7.83 5.02
N GLN A 65 -8.15 -6.68 4.35
CA GLN A 65 -7.62 -5.39 4.83
C GLN A 65 -8.45 -4.78 5.99
N LYS A 66 -8.96 -5.60 6.90
CA LYS A 66 -9.84 -5.21 8.00
C LYS A 66 -9.46 -5.92 9.30
N VAL A 67 -9.47 -5.19 10.42
CA VAL A 67 -9.29 -5.73 11.78
C VAL A 67 -10.64 -5.91 12.46
N ASN A 68 -10.79 -6.97 13.25
CA ASN A 68 -11.99 -7.19 14.05
C ASN A 68 -12.04 -6.22 15.25
N VAL A 69 -13.18 -5.57 15.43
CA VAL A 69 -13.43 -4.79 16.65
C VAL A 69 -13.75 -5.74 17.78
N LEU A 70 -13.17 -5.47 18.94
CA LEU A 70 -13.40 -6.19 20.19
C LEU A 70 -14.33 -5.39 21.11
N ASN A 71 -15.00 -6.10 22.01
CA ASN A 71 -15.70 -5.49 23.15
C ASN A 71 -14.73 -5.27 24.33
N ALA A 72 -15.26 -4.73 25.44
CA ALA A 72 -14.46 -4.45 26.64
C ALA A 72 -13.92 -5.71 27.35
N GLN A 73 -14.44 -6.89 27.00
CA GLN A 73 -14.00 -8.20 27.50
C GLN A 73 -12.96 -8.85 26.58
N GLY A 74 -12.64 -8.25 25.42
CA GLY A 74 -11.69 -8.81 24.44
C GLY A 74 -12.31 -9.80 23.45
N HIS A 75 -13.64 -9.97 23.44
CA HIS A 75 -14.33 -10.82 22.47
C HIS A 75 -14.57 -10.08 21.16
N LYS A 76 -14.46 -10.79 20.04
CA LYS A 76 -14.74 -10.25 18.71
C LYS A 76 -16.21 -9.87 18.59
N THR A 77 -16.43 -8.70 17.99
CA THR A 77 -17.76 -8.23 17.58
C THR A 77 -17.96 -8.50 16.09
N THR A 78 -19.16 -8.20 15.58
CA THR A 78 -19.45 -8.23 14.14
C THR A 78 -18.83 -7.05 13.39
N GLN A 79 -18.38 -6.02 14.11
CA GLN A 79 -17.81 -4.81 13.52
C GLN A 79 -16.35 -5.02 13.13
N LYS A 80 -15.95 -4.34 12.05
CA LYS A 80 -14.58 -4.34 11.54
C LYS A 80 -14.15 -2.92 11.21
N VAL A 81 -12.86 -2.64 11.41
CA VAL A 81 -12.23 -1.37 11.02
C VAL A 81 -11.28 -1.58 9.85
N SER A 82 -11.20 -0.61 8.97
CA SER A 82 -10.30 -0.64 7.80
C SER A 82 -8.86 -0.39 8.21
N ILE A 83 -7.92 -1.03 7.52
CA ILE A 83 -6.48 -0.73 7.65
C ILE A 83 -6.19 0.75 7.36
N GLY A 84 -5.14 1.30 7.97
CA GLY A 84 -4.72 2.69 7.76
C GLY A 84 -5.57 3.72 8.49
N SER A 85 -6.63 3.30 9.18
CA SER A 85 -7.40 4.18 10.06
C SER A 85 -6.54 4.60 11.24
N THR A 86 -6.56 5.89 11.56
CA THR A 86 -5.87 6.46 12.72
C THR A 86 -6.87 6.72 13.83
N TYR A 87 -6.50 6.34 15.06
CA TYR A 87 -7.29 6.61 16.25
C TYR A 87 -6.40 7.17 17.36
N THR A 88 -7.01 7.88 18.30
CA THR A 88 -6.37 8.21 19.58
C THR A 88 -6.78 7.18 20.60
N ALA A 89 -5.82 6.53 21.24
CA ALA A 89 -6.04 5.58 22.31
C ALA A 89 -6.76 6.26 23.48
N LYS A 90 -8.01 5.90 23.72
CA LYS A 90 -8.81 6.45 24.82
C LYS A 90 -8.54 5.75 26.15
N ASP A 91 -8.16 4.48 26.09
CA ASP A 91 -7.87 3.63 27.25
C ASP A 91 -7.11 2.38 26.80
N VAL A 92 -6.36 1.74 27.71
CA VAL A 92 -5.61 0.51 27.44
C VAL A 92 -5.71 -0.41 28.66
N LYS A 93 -6.08 -1.67 28.43
CA LYS A 93 -6.18 -2.66 29.51
C LYS A 93 -5.89 -4.07 29.03
N LYS A 94 -5.75 -5.01 29.97
CA LYS A 94 -5.79 -6.44 29.67
C LYS A 94 -7.21 -6.98 29.79
N ALA A 95 -7.64 -7.76 28.80
CA ALA A 95 -8.87 -8.52 28.82
C ALA A 95 -8.64 -9.85 28.09
N ASP A 96 -9.17 -10.96 28.62
CA ASP A 96 -8.99 -12.30 28.04
C ASP A 96 -7.51 -12.64 27.71
N GLY A 97 -6.62 -12.31 28.66
CA GLY A 97 -5.16 -12.53 28.51
C GLY A 97 -4.47 -11.64 27.46
N LYS A 98 -5.19 -10.75 26.76
CA LYS A 98 -4.68 -9.90 25.68
C LYS A 98 -4.69 -8.43 26.10
N LYS A 99 -3.71 -7.65 25.65
CA LYS A 99 -3.77 -6.18 25.75
C LYS A 99 -4.69 -5.65 24.66
N ILE A 100 -5.64 -4.80 25.05
CA ILE A 100 -6.59 -4.15 24.15
C ILE A 100 -6.57 -2.64 24.35
N VAL A 101 -6.78 -1.90 23.27
CA VAL A 101 -6.84 -0.44 23.24
C VAL A 101 -8.25 0.01 22.86
N LYS A 102 -8.77 1.00 23.58
CA LYS A 102 -10.07 1.61 23.29
C LYS A 102 -9.91 2.70 22.24
N ILE A 103 -10.60 2.56 21.12
CA ILE A 103 -10.61 3.56 20.04
C ILE A 103 -11.87 4.43 20.09
N ASN A 104 -12.98 3.91 20.63
CA ASN A 104 -14.25 4.63 20.76
C ASN A 104 -15.06 4.15 21.98
N LYS A 105 -16.28 4.68 22.21
CA LYS A 105 -17.12 4.40 23.39
C LYS A 105 -17.14 2.92 23.83
N SER A 106 -17.43 2.01 22.89
CA SER A 106 -17.50 0.56 23.17
C SER A 106 -16.60 -0.28 22.26
N GLN A 107 -15.79 0.38 21.43
CA GLN A 107 -14.97 -0.28 20.42
C GLN A 107 -13.52 -0.38 20.90
N TRP A 108 -13.01 -1.61 20.91
CA TRP A 108 -11.65 -1.94 21.29
C TRP A 108 -10.93 -2.62 20.13
N LEU A 109 -9.61 -2.52 20.09
CA LEU A 109 -8.76 -3.26 19.17
C LEU A 109 -7.70 -4.02 19.95
N ASN A 110 -7.19 -5.10 19.37
CA ASN A 110 -6.02 -5.78 19.91
C ASN A 110 -4.80 -4.90 19.68
N VAL A 111 -3.96 -4.75 20.71
CA VAL A 111 -2.71 -3.98 20.61
C VAL A 111 -1.75 -4.57 19.57
N LYS A 112 -1.88 -5.86 19.23
CA LYS A 112 -1.11 -6.50 18.14
C LYS A 112 -1.54 -6.09 16.73
N ASP A 113 -2.74 -5.55 16.59
CA ASP A 113 -3.34 -5.14 15.31
C ASP A 113 -3.26 -3.61 15.12
N VAL A 114 -2.51 -2.94 15.99
CA VAL A 114 -2.28 -1.50 15.93
C VAL A 114 -0.84 -1.18 16.25
N VAL A 115 -0.38 -0.05 15.76
CA VAL A 115 0.96 0.46 16.00
C VAL A 115 0.86 1.92 16.40
N LYS A 116 1.85 2.40 17.15
CA LYS A 116 1.93 3.81 17.52
C LYS A 116 2.39 4.64 16.29
N ASP A 117 1.75 5.78 16.09
CA ASP A 117 2.21 6.86 15.19
C ASP A 117 3.48 7.51 15.76
#